data_AF-A0A5P8WCU0-F1
#
_entry.id   AF-A0A5P8WCU0-F1
#
_cell.length_a   1.000
_cell.length_b   1.000
_cell.length_c   1.000
_cell.angle_alpha   90.00
_cell.angle_beta   90.00
_cell.angle_gamma   90.00
#
_symmetry.space_group_name_H-M   'P 1'
#
loop_
_entity.id
_entity.type
_entity.pdbx_description
1 polymer ?
#
loop_
_entity_poly.entity_id
_entity_poly.type
_entity_poly.pdbx_seq_one_letter_code
_entity_poly.pdbx_strand_id
1 'polypeptide(L)'
;MNERFLPQVKNTVLQNWIGTVENKVKQTAKNVFERIKDALTPEVTKLRNEIAQQKAQIDQIVTSLKDEIRDQTDSVKNDLNQQINNLTAELRTQVDGVKNTVEQSLMGVQSAIDNTQTELRAAVDDVKGQAIEQSVKAMLNILGKDNPDGSKSFKSTSFNFERLGDNVIVRAKNGEAVLADGLLSPNVSEKQLQALDKVQSVVDMHHQIENNAQQNSESRGIKR
;
A
#
# COMPACT_ATOMS: atom_id res chain seq x y z
N MET A 1 -11.39 -139.58 -20.49
CA MET A 1 -11.58 -138.12 -20.40
C MET A 1 -10.26 -137.53 -19.96
N ASN A 2 -9.68 -136.65 -20.78
CA ASN A 2 -9.42 -135.23 -20.45
C ASN A 2 -8.25 -135.10 -19.44
N GLU A 3 -7.22 -134.30 -19.65
CA GLU A 3 -7.13 -133.01 -20.34
C GLU A 3 -5.79 -132.95 -21.09
N ARG A 4 -5.82 -132.60 -22.38
CA ARG A 4 -4.60 -132.16 -23.08
C ARG A 4 -4.19 -130.82 -22.46
N PHE A 5 -3.29 -130.85 -21.48
CA PHE A 5 -2.44 -129.71 -21.19
C PHE A 5 -1.60 -129.47 -22.45
N LEU A 6 -2.06 -128.56 -23.31
CA LEU A 6 -1.24 -128.05 -24.39
C LEU A 6 -0.07 -127.33 -23.71
N PRO A 7 1.17 -127.83 -23.86
CA PRO A 7 2.31 -127.16 -23.28
C PRO A 7 2.38 -125.76 -23.89
N GLN A 8 2.45 -124.73 -23.05
CA GLN A 8 2.74 -123.39 -23.54
C GLN A 8 4.12 -123.44 -24.22
N VAL A 9 4.12 -123.48 -25.54
CA VAL A 9 5.35 -123.45 -26.35
C VAL A 9 5.97 -122.06 -26.18
N LYS A 10 6.89 -121.93 -25.23
CA LYS A 10 7.72 -120.74 -25.08
C LYS A 10 8.71 -120.70 -26.24
N ASN A 11 8.39 -119.91 -27.26
CA ASN A 11 9.29 -119.67 -28.38
C ASN A 11 10.39 -118.68 -27.96
N THR A 12 11.47 -119.22 -27.41
CA THR A 12 12.64 -118.48 -26.91
C THR A 12 13.35 -117.66 -27.99
N VAL A 13 13.28 -118.09 -29.25
CA VAL A 13 13.82 -117.34 -30.40
C VAL A 13 13.04 -116.04 -30.60
N LEU A 14 11.71 -116.09 -30.54
CA LEU A 14 10.87 -114.89 -30.62
C LEU A 14 11.11 -113.94 -29.44
N GLN A 15 11.23 -114.46 -28.21
CA GLN A 15 11.50 -113.65 -27.02
C GLN A 15 12.85 -112.94 -27.09
N ASN A 16 13.89 -113.62 -27.58
CA ASN A 16 15.22 -113.02 -27.77
C ASN A 16 15.22 -111.95 -28.87
N TRP A 17 14.48 -112.19 -29.96
CA TRP A 17 14.29 -111.20 -31.02
C TRP A 17 13.54 -109.96 -30.50
N ILE A 18 12.44 -110.15 -29.76
CA ILE A 18 11.69 -109.07 -29.10
C ILE A 18 12.59 -108.25 -28.18
N GLY A 19 13.34 -108.89 -27.29
CA GLY A 19 14.27 -108.21 -26.38
C GLY A 19 15.36 -107.42 -27.13
N THR A 20 15.83 -107.92 -28.26
CA THR A 20 16.79 -107.21 -29.13
C THR A 20 16.16 -105.96 -29.75
N VAL A 21 14.94 -106.06 -30.25
CA VAL A 21 14.19 -104.93 -30.82
C VAL A 21 13.92 -103.88 -29.76
N GLU A 22 13.44 -104.27 -28.57
CA GLU A 22 13.20 -103.35 -27.45
C GLU A 22 14.46 -102.59 -27.03
N ASN A 23 15.60 -103.28 -26.94
CA ASN A 23 16.87 -102.65 -26.58
C ASN A 23 17.32 -101.63 -27.63
N LYS A 24 17.16 -101.96 -28.92
CA LYS A 24 17.44 -101.01 -30.01
C LYS A 24 16.53 -99.79 -29.96
N VAL A 25 15.23 -99.98 -29.71
CA VAL A 25 14.27 -98.88 -29.58
C VAL A 25 14.64 -97.98 -28.40
N LYS A 26 14.96 -98.56 -27.22
CA LYS A 26 15.38 -97.79 -26.03
C LYS A 26 16.66 -97.00 -26.29
N GLN A 27 17.66 -97.60 -26.95
CA GLN A 27 18.89 -96.89 -27.33
C GLN A 27 18.62 -95.75 -28.30
N THR A 28 17.81 -95.98 -29.33
CA THR A 28 17.44 -94.92 -30.29
C THR A 28 16.72 -93.77 -29.59
N ALA A 29 15.74 -94.07 -28.73
CA ALA A 29 15.00 -93.05 -27.98
C ALA A 29 15.93 -92.24 -27.06
N LYS A 30 16.85 -92.90 -26.35
CA LYS A 30 17.85 -92.24 -25.51
C LYS A 30 18.75 -91.31 -26.33
N ASN A 31 19.26 -91.80 -27.47
CA ASN A 31 20.13 -91.01 -28.34
C ASN A 31 19.42 -89.78 -28.92
N VAL A 32 18.14 -89.92 -29.32
CA VAL A 32 17.32 -88.79 -29.78
C VAL A 32 17.11 -87.77 -28.66
N PHE A 33 16.80 -88.23 -27.45
CA PHE A 33 16.64 -87.35 -26.28
C PHE A 33 17.91 -86.55 -25.98
N GLU A 34 19.09 -87.20 -25.92
CA GLU A 34 20.35 -86.50 -25.66
C GLU A 34 20.67 -85.50 -26.78
N ARG A 35 20.43 -85.85 -28.05
CA ARG A 35 20.61 -84.90 -29.16
C ARG A 35 19.70 -83.67 -29.06
N ILE A 36 18.44 -83.85 -28.65
CA ILE A 36 17.51 -82.74 -28.44
C ILE A 36 17.99 -81.87 -27.28
N LYS A 37 18.40 -82.48 -26.17
CA LYS A 37 18.93 -81.78 -25.00
C LYS A 37 20.20 -80.98 -25.33
N ASP A 38 21.14 -81.60 -26.05
CA ASP A 38 22.38 -80.95 -26.48
C ASP A 38 22.12 -79.80 -27.44
N ALA A 39 21.11 -79.90 -28.31
CA ALA A 39 20.71 -78.82 -29.20
C ALA A 39 20.00 -77.66 -28.46
N LEU A 40 19.17 -77.94 -27.46
CA LEU A 40 18.37 -76.92 -26.76
C LEU A 40 19.13 -76.19 -25.64
N THR A 41 20.06 -76.87 -24.97
CA THR A 41 20.84 -76.28 -23.87
C THR A 41 21.57 -74.98 -24.24
N PRO A 42 22.29 -74.89 -25.39
CA PRO A 42 22.96 -73.66 -25.78
C PRO A 42 21.97 -72.53 -26.13
N GLU A 43 20.85 -72.84 -26.79
CA GLU A 43 19.81 -71.84 -27.12
C GLU A 43 19.16 -71.26 -25.87
N VAL A 44 18.84 -72.08 -24.87
CA VAL A 44 18.31 -71.60 -23.58
C VAL A 44 19.34 -70.73 -22.85
N THR A 45 20.61 -71.09 -22.92
CA THR A 45 21.69 -70.30 -22.29
C THR A 45 21.86 -68.95 -22.98
N LYS A 46 21.81 -68.93 -24.32
CA LYS A 46 21.86 -67.72 -25.13
C LYS A 46 20.69 -66.79 -24.79
N LEU A 47 19.46 -67.30 -24.77
CA LEU A 47 18.28 -66.52 -24.40
C LEU A 47 18.38 -65.93 -22.99
N ARG A 48 18.89 -66.69 -22.00
CA ARG A 48 19.12 -66.17 -20.65
C ARG A 48 20.11 -65.00 -20.64
N ASN A 49 21.18 -65.10 -21.42
CA ASN A 49 22.19 -64.04 -21.52
C ASN A 49 21.63 -62.79 -22.20
N GLU A 50 20.86 -62.95 -23.29
CA GLU A 50 20.19 -61.84 -23.97
C GLU A 50 19.20 -61.12 -23.05
N ILE A 51 18.39 -61.87 -22.29
CA ILE A 51 17.46 -61.31 -21.29
C ILE A 51 18.22 -60.54 -20.21
N ALA A 52 19.34 -61.08 -19.71
CA ALA A 52 20.17 -60.40 -18.71
C ALA A 52 20.77 -59.09 -19.24
N GLN A 53 21.22 -59.08 -20.50
CA GLN A 53 21.72 -57.88 -21.16
C GLN A 53 20.63 -56.83 -21.35
N GLN A 54 19.44 -57.23 -21.82
CA GLN A 54 18.30 -56.32 -21.97
C GLN A 54 17.88 -55.72 -20.63
N LYS A 55 17.85 -56.52 -19.56
CA LYS A 55 17.57 -56.02 -18.21
C LYS A 55 18.57 -54.95 -17.78
N ALA A 56 19.87 -55.21 -17.98
CA ALA A 56 20.92 -54.25 -17.64
C ALA A 56 20.80 -52.93 -18.44
N GLN A 57 20.46 -53.01 -19.73
CA GLN A 57 20.20 -51.84 -20.57
C GLN A 57 19.00 -51.04 -20.07
N ILE A 58 17.91 -51.73 -19.70
CA ILE A 58 16.71 -51.09 -19.12
C ILE A 58 17.07 -50.38 -17.81
N ASP A 59 17.82 -51.03 -16.91
CA ASP A 59 18.24 -50.42 -15.64
C ASP A 59 19.09 -49.15 -15.85
N GLN A 60 19.96 -49.16 -16.87
CA GLN A 60 20.74 -47.98 -17.26
C GLN A 60 19.86 -46.85 -17.80
N ILE A 61 18.92 -47.16 -18.70
CA ILE A 61 17.98 -46.18 -19.25
C ILE A 61 17.14 -45.55 -18.13
N VAL A 62 16.62 -46.37 -17.22
CA VAL A 62 15.82 -45.89 -16.07
C VAL A 62 16.64 -44.97 -15.18
N THR A 63 17.90 -45.29 -14.92
CA THR A 63 18.80 -44.43 -14.13
C THR A 63 19.04 -43.10 -14.83
N SER A 64 19.36 -43.13 -16.13
CA SER A 64 19.58 -41.93 -16.93
C SER A 64 18.34 -41.02 -16.95
N LEU A 65 17.15 -41.59 -17.14
CA LEU A 65 15.89 -40.84 -17.15
C LEU A 65 15.60 -40.21 -15.79
N LYS A 66 15.92 -40.92 -14.70
CA LYS A 66 15.73 -40.39 -13.33
C LYS A 66 16.64 -39.20 -13.06
N ASP A 67 17.88 -39.23 -13.54
CA ASP A 67 18.82 -38.13 -13.40
C ASP A 67 18.40 -36.94 -14.27
N GLU A 68 17.98 -37.16 -15.52
CA GLU A 68 17.45 -36.11 -16.39
C GLU A 68 16.22 -35.41 -15.79
N ILE A 69 15.28 -36.18 -15.23
CA ILE A 69 14.10 -35.63 -14.54
C ILE A 69 14.51 -34.80 -13.32
N ARG A 70 15.52 -35.25 -12.56
CA ARG A 70 16.04 -34.49 -11.41
C ARG A 70 16.64 -33.15 -11.88
N ASP A 71 17.49 -33.17 -12.90
CA ASP A 71 18.14 -31.98 -13.42
C ASP A 71 17.11 -30.97 -13.96
N GLN A 72 16.10 -31.45 -14.70
CA GLN A 72 15.00 -30.61 -15.17
C GLN A 72 14.20 -30.01 -14.00
N THR A 73 13.94 -30.80 -12.95
CA THR A 73 13.23 -30.33 -11.76
C THR A 73 14.02 -29.23 -11.04
N ASP A 74 15.33 -29.42 -10.87
CA ASP A 74 16.20 -28.44 -10.22
C ASP A 74 16.32 -27.16 -11.07
N SER A 75 16.38 -27.29 -12.40
CA SER A 75 16.36 -26.16 -13.33
C SER A 75 15.08 -25.33 -13.17
N VAL A 76 13.90 -25.99 -13.22
CA VAL A 76 12.60 -25.31 -13.04
C VAL A 76 12.52 -24.63 -11.67
N LYS A 77 13.00 -25.28 -10.61
CA LYS A 77 13.02 -24.70 -9.26
C LYS A 77 13.89 -23.44 -9.19
N ASN A 78 15.06 -23.47 -9.83
CA ASN A 78 15.95 -22.32 -9.88
C ASN A 78 15.35 -21.15 -10.66
N ASP A 79 14.75 -21.43 -11.82
CA ASP A 79 14.06 -20.42 -12.64
C ASP A 79 12.91 -19.77 -11.88
N LEU A 80 12.10 -20.56 -11.17
CA LEU A 80 11.02 -20.05 -10.32
C LEU A 80 11.55 -19.16 -9.20
N ASN A 81 12.61 -19.57 -8.52
CA ASN A 81 13.23 -18.75 -7.47
C ASN A 81 13.76 -17.42 -8.02
N GLN A 82 14.37 -17.42 -9.20
CA GLN A 82 14.82 -16.19 -9.86
C GLN A 82 13.65 -15.27 -10.22
N GLN A 83 12.57 -15.82 -10.78
CA GLN A 83 11.37 -15.04 -11.10
C GLN A 83 10.74 -14.42 -9.84
N ILE A 84 10.64 -15.19 -8.74
CA ILE A 84 10.13 -14.69 -7.46
C ILE A 84 11.01 -13.55 -6.92
N ASN A 85 12.34 -13.69 -6.98
CA ASN A 85 13.26 -12.65 -6.52
C ASN A 85 13.13 -11.37 -7.36
N ASN A 86 12.99 -11.51 -8.68
CA ASN A 86 12.79 -10.38 -9.58
C ASN A 86 11.46 -9.66 -9.29
N LEU A 87 10.36 -10.40 -9.13
CA LEU A 87 9.06 -9.83 -8.76
C LEU A 87 9.12 -9.12 -7.40
N THR A 88 9.84 -9.69 -6.43
CA THR A 88 10.03 -9.09 -5.10
C THR A 88 10.78 -7.76 -5.19
N ALA A 89 11.83 -7.69 -6.02
CA ALA A 89 12.60 -6.47 -6.24
C ALA A 89 11.78 -5.39 -6.97
N GLU A 90 10.99 -5.79 -7.97
CA GLU A 90 10.11 -4.88 -8.70
C GLU A 90 9.02 -4.31 -7.78
N LEU A 91 8.35 -5.16 -6.99
CA LEU A 91 7.35 -4.72 -6.01
C LEU A 91 7.95 -3.74 -5.00
N ARG A 92 9.16 -3.99 -4.51
CA ARG A 92 9.84 -3.06 -3.59
C ARG A 92 10.06 -1.70 -4.23
N THR A 93 10.50 -1.69 -5.49
CA THR A 93 10.71 -0.44 -6.26
C THR A 93 9.41 0.34 -6.46
N GLN A 94 8.32 -0.36 -6.79
CA GLN A 94 7.00 0.25 -6.94
C GLN A 94 6.50 0.84 -5.62
N VAL A 95 6.66 0.11 -4.50
CA VAL A 95 6.28 0.59 -3.15
C VAL A 95 7.08 1.85 -2.77
N ASP A 96 8.38 1.87 -3.01
CA ASP A 96 9.22 3.03 -2.73
C ASP A 96 8.80 4.25 -3.60
N GLY A 97 8.43 4.01 -4.87
CA GLY A 97 7.88 5.05 -5.75
C GLY A 97 6.56 5.64 -5.25
N VAL A 98 5.63 4.79 -4.80
CA VAL A 98 4.36 5.23 -4.20
C VAL A 98 4.62 6.03 -2.92
N LYS A 99 5.51 5.56 -2.05
CA LYS A 99 5.88 6.26 -0.81
C LYS A 99 6.39 7.67 -1.09
N ASN A 100 7.33 7.82 -2.03
CA ASN A 100 7.87 9.13 -2.41
C ASN A 100 6.77 10.06 -2.96
N THR A 101 5.85 9.53 -3.77
CA THR A 101 4.74 10.32 -4.32
C THR A 101 3.80 10.83 -3.22
N VAL A 102 3.51 9.98 -2.22
CA VAL A 102 2.69 10.34 -1.06
C VAL A 102 3.39 11.41 -0.21
N GLU A 103 4.69 11.26 0.06
CA GLU A 103 5.46 12.25 0.83
C GLU A 103 5.47 13.63 0.14
N GLN A 104 5.70 13.69 -1.17
CA GLN A 104 5.64 14.95 -1.92
C GLN A 104 4.25 15.57 -1.91
N SER A 105 3.21 14.75 -2.04
CA SER A 105 1.82 15.24 -1.98
C SER A 105 1.49 15.82 -0.61
N LEU A 106 1.96 15.19 0.47
CA LEU A 106 1.76 15.67 1.84
C LEU A 106 2.48 17.01 2.07
N MET A 107 3.72 17.15 1.56
CA MET A 107 4.45 18.42 1.62
C MET A 107 3.70 19.53 0.86
N GLY A 108 3.14 19.22 -0.31
CA GLY A 108 2.32 20.15 -1.08
C GLY A 108 1.07 20.62 -0.31
N VAL A 109 0.36 19.67 0.32
CA VAL A 109 -0.81 19.98 1.16
C VAL A 109 -0.43 20.85 2.36
N GLN A 110 0.70 20.55 3.03
CA GLN A 110 1.16 21.34 4.16
C GLN A 110 1.49 22.78 3.76
N SER A 111 2.19 22.98 2.64
CA SER A 111 2.47 24.31 2.09
C SER A 111 1.19 25.08 1.74
N ALA A 112 0.20 24.41 1.13
CA ALA A 112 -1.09 25.03 0.82
C ALA A 112 -1.81 25.48 2.11
N ILE A 113 -1.79 24.66 3.16
CA ILE A 113 -2.38 25.00 4.46
C ILE A 113 -1.68 26.21 5.08
N ASP A 114 -0.35 26.23 5.11
CA ASP A 114 0.42 27.33 5.70
C ASP A 114 0.17 28.67 4.96
N ASN A 115 0.07 28.61 3.63
CA ASN A 115 -0.29 29.77 2.81
C ASN A 115 -1.72 30.24 3.11
N THR A 116 -2.71 29.34 3.12
CA THR A 116 -4.10 29.69 3.45
C THR A 116 -4.23 30.25 4.87
N GLN A 117 -3.49 29.73 5.85
CA GLN A 117 -3.48 30.28 7.22
C GLN A 117 -2.92 31.71 7.25
N THR A 118 -1.87 31.97 6.48
CA THR A 118 -1.27 33.31 6.37
C THR A 118 -2.24 34.30 5.72
N GLU A 119 -2.85 33.91 4.60
CA GLU A 119 -3.85 34.73 3.90
C GLU A 119 -5.08 34.99 4.77
N LEU A 120 -5.59 33.96 5.46
CA LEU A 120 -6.73 34.11 6.37
C LEU A 120 -6.40 35.05 7.52
N ARG A 121 -5.21 34.96 8.11
CA ARG A 121 -4.76 35.86 9.17
C ARG A 121 -4.72 37.30 8.67
N ALA A 122 -4.14 37.54 7.49
CA ALA A 122 -4.10 38.87 6.89
C ALA A 122 -5.51 39.43 6.62
N ALA A 123 -6.42 38.62 6.07
CA ALA A 123 -7.80 39.02 5.83
C ALA A 123 -8.56 39.35 7.13
N VAL A 124 -8.35 38.57 8.19
CA VAL A 124 -8.93 38.84 9.51
C VAL A 124 -8.39 40.15 10.09
N ASP A 125 -7.09 40.40 9.98
CA ASP A 125 -6.45 41.61 10.48
C ASP A 125 -6.92 42.86 9.70
N ASP A 126 -7.12 42.76 8.39
CA ASP A 126 -7.71 43.82 7.55
C ASP A 126 -9.15 44.16 7.98
N VAL A 127 -10.02 43.14 8.13
CA VAL A 127 -11.41 43.34 8.58
C VAL A 127 -11.46 43.98 9.97
N LYS A 128 -10.59 43.54 10.90
CA LYS A 128 -10.49 44.14 12.24
C LYS A 128 -10.03 45.59 12.17
N GLY A 129 -9.00 45.87 11.36
CA GLY A 129 -8.48 47.22 11.17
C GLY A 129 -9.56 48.17 10.64
N GLN A 130 -10.29 47.75 9.61
CA GLN A 130 -11.40 48.52 9.05
C GLN A 130 -12.53 48.75 10.06
N ALA A 131 -12.91 47.72 10.84
CA ALA A 131 -13.94 47.87 11.87
C ALA A 131 -13.53 48.90 12.94
N ILE A 132 -12.29 48.79 13.45
CA ILE A 132 -11.73 49.74 14.42
C ILE A 132 -11.67 51.14 13.83
N GLU A 133 -11.26 51.30 12.56
CA GLU A 133 -11.24 52.59 11.88
C GLU A 133 -12.61 53.26 11.90
N GLN A 134 -13.68 52.53 11.54
CA GLN A 134 -15.04 53.06 11.55
C GLN A 134 -15.49 53.48 12.95
N SER A 135 -15.23 52.65 13.96
CA SER A 135 -15.51 53.00 15.36
C SER A 135 -14.75 54.26 15.80
N VAL A 136 -13.48 54.40 15.39
CA VAL A 136 -12.67 55.59 15.71
C VAL A 136 -13.18 56.83 14.98
N LYS A 137 -13.58 56.72 13.69
CA LYS A 137 -14.21 57.83 12.94
C LYS A 137 -15.47 58.33 13.65
N ALA A 138 -16.33 57.41 14.09
CA ALA A 138 -17.54 57.76 14.84
C ALA A 138 -17.21 58.42 16.18
N MET A 139 -16.29 57.84 16.95
CA MET A 139 -15.84 58.41 18.23
C MET A 139 -15.24 59.81 18.06
N LEU A 140 -14.41 60.05 17.03
CA LEU A 140 -13.81 61.36 16.78
C LEU A 140 -14.84 62.40 16.35
N ASN A 141 -15.95 62.01 15.73
CA ASN A 141 -17.06 62.93 15.45
C ASN A 141 -17.76 63.37 16.75
N ILE A 142 -17.85 62.48 17.75
CA ILE A 142 -18.54 62.74 19.03
C ILE A 142 -17.62 63.49 20.02
N LEU A 143 -16.37 63.04 20.16
CA LEU A 143 -15.46 63.45 21.23
C LEU A 143 -14.21 64.19 20.73
N GLY A 144 -13.97 64.20 19.42
CA GLY A 144 -12.76 64.78 18.83
C GLY A 144 -12.76 66.30 18.89
N LYS A 145 -11.57 66.86 19.08
CA LYS A 145 -11.31 68.31 18.99
C LYS A 145 -10.81 68.65 17.60
N ASP A 146 -11.35 69.71 17.01
CA ASP A 146 -10.85 70.27 15.76
C ASP A 146 -9.50 70.96 15.99
N ASN A 147 -8.56 70.65 15.11
CA ASN A 147 -7.24 71.25 15.07
C ASN A 147 -7.16 72.30 13.95
N PRO A 148 -6.25 73.29 14.04
CA PRO A 148 -6.11 74.34 13.02
C PRO A 148 -5.79 73.84 11.60
N ASP A 149 -5.21 72.64 11.50
CA ASP A 149 -4.87 71.97 10.25
C ASP A 149 -6.06 71.21 9.63
N GLY A 150 -7.25 71.28 10.24
CA GLY A 150 -8.45 70.59 9.80
C GLY A 150 -8.56 69.13 10.25
N SER A 151 -7.60 68.62 11.02
CA SER A 151 -7.69 67.28 11.62
C SER A 151 -8.60 67.29 12.85
N LYS A 152 -9.13 66.11 13.21
CA LYS A 152 -9.77 65.86 14.51
C LYS A 152 -8.89 64.96 15.36
N SER A 153 -8.73 65.29 16.63
CA SER A 153 -7.94 64.47 17.55
C SER A 153 -8.61 64.23 18.90
N PHE A 154 -8.34 63.07 19.48
CA PHE A 154 -8.75 62.71 20.83
C PHE A 154 -7.62 61.96 21.54
N LYS A 155 -7.34 62.32 22.80
CA LYS A 155 -6.30 61.68 23.61
C LYS A 155 -6.96 60.97 24.78
N SER A 156 -6.83 59.64 24.84
CA SER A 156 -7.26 58.84 25.98
C SER A 156 -6.07 58.56 26.91
N THR A 157 -6.23 57.72 27.93
CA THR A 157 -5.12 57.24 28.75
C THR A 157 -4.20 56.28 28.00
N SER A 158 -4.74 55.51 27.06
CA SER A 158 -4.02 54.42 26.39
C SER A 158 -3.59 54.75 24.97
N PHE A 159 -4.30 55.66 24.30
CA PHE A 159 -4.09 55.96 22.88
C PHE A 159 -4.22 57.45 22.58
N ASN A 160 -3.64 57.83 21.46
CA ASN A 160 -3.90 59.07 20.76
C ASN A 160 -4.57 58.70 19.43
N PHE A 161 -5.73 59.29 19.17
CA PHE A 161 -6.53 59.10 17.98
C PHE A 161 -6.50 60.38 17.16
N GLU A 162 -6.28 60.25 15.87
CA GLU A 162 -6.20 61.37 14.95
C GLU A 162 -6.86 60.99 13.63
N ARG A 163 -7.60 61.93 13.05
CA ARG A 163 -8.18 61.81 11.71
C ARG A 163 -7.88 63.05 10.89
N LEU A 164 -7.31 62.87 9.71
CA LEU A 164 -7.13 63.93 8.71
C LEU A 164 -7.76 63.49 7.39
N GLY A 165 -8.83 64.18 6.98
CA GLY A 165 -9.69 63.70 5.89
C GLY A 165 -10.31 62.34 6.25
N ASP A 166 -10.15 61.36 5.37
CA ASP A 166 -10.61 59.99 5.58
C ASP A 166 -9.62 59.11 6.35
N ASN A 167 -8.38 59.54 6.50
CA ASN A 167 -7.32 58.73 7.09
C ASN A 167 -7.37 58.81 8.61
N VAL A 168 -7.34 57.65 9.26
CA VAL A 168 -7.28 57.52 10.72
C VAL A 168 -5.94 56.94 11.13
N ILE A 169 -5.35 57.55 12.16
CA ILE A 169 -4.15 57.06 12.80
C ILE A 169 -4.45 56.88 14.29
N VAL A 170 -4.10 55.70 14.81
CA VAL A 170 -4.13 55.41 16.24
C VAL A 170 -2.72 55.08 16.70
N ARG A 171 -2.25 55.83 17.70
CA ARG A 171 -0.94 55.62 18.32
C ARG A 171 -1.10 55.24 19.78
N ALA A 172 -0.35 54.25 20.22
CA ALA A 172 -0.21 53.95 21.64
C ALA A 172 0.57 55.10 22.33
N LYS A 173 0.50 55.17 23.67
CA LYS A 173 1.19 56.25 24.42
C LYS A 173 2.71 56.23 24.32
N ASN A 174 3.29 55.07 24.02
CA ASN A 174 4.72 54.93 23.72
C ASN A 174 5.09 55.48 22.32
N GLY A 175 4.12 55.94 21.52
CA GLY A 175 4.33 56.53 20.20
C GLY A 175 4.19 55.54 19.03
N GLU A 176 4.08 54.24 19.31
CA GLU A 176 3.93 53.21 18.29
C GLU A 176 2.60 53.34 17.57
N ALA A 177 2.63 53.21 16.24
CA ALA A 177 1.42 53.10 15.44
C ALA A 177 0.73 51.76 15.74
N VAL A 178 -0.58 51.82 15.91
CA VAL A 178 -1.45 50.65 16.17
C VAL A 178 -2.37 50.43 14.99
N LEU A 179 -2.93 51.53 14.46
CA LEU A 179 -3.74 51.55 13.26
C LEU A 179 -3.29 52.72 12.38
N ALA A 180 -3.17 52.50 11.08
CA ALA A 180 -2.96 53.55 10.10
C ALA A 180 -3.71 53.19 8.82
N ASP A 181 -4.52 54.12 8.32
CA ASP A 181 -5.27 53.97 7.06
C ASP A 181 -6.10 52.67 7.00
N GLY A 182 -6.75 52.33 8.11
CA GLY A 182 -7.57 51.12 8.21
C GLY A 182 -6.79 49.82 8.40
N LEU A 183 -5.45 49.85 8.36
CA LEU A 183 -4.60 48.68 8.54
C LEU A 183 -4.01 48.62 9.95
N LEU A 184 -4.08 47.45 10.56
CA LEU A 184 -3.40 47.17 11.83
C LEU A 184 -1.89 47.09 11.60
N SER A 185 -1.13 47.63 12.54
CA SER A 185 0.32 47.44 12.54
C SER A 185 0.69 45.96 12.83
N PRO A 186 1.79 45.43 12.27
CA PRO A 186 2.11 44.00 12.37
C PRO A 186 2.37 43.49 13.79
N ASN A 187 2.65 44.39 14.74
CA ASN A 187 3.01 44.06 16.12
C ASN A 187 1.98 44.54 17.16
N VAL A 188 0.73 44.76 16.77
CA VAL A 188 -0.31 45.13 17.73
C VAL A 188 -0.53 43.98 18.71
N SER A 189 -0.34 44.26 20.01
CA SER A 189 -0.59 43.30 21.07
C SER A 189 -2.09 43.04 21.26
N GLU A 190 -2.45 41.84 21.72
CA GLU A 190 -3.84 41.49 22.02
C GLU A 190 -4.47 42.45 23.05
N LYS A 191 -3.68 42.94 24.02
CA LYS A 191 -4.12 43.96 24.98
C LYS A 191 -4.46 45.28 24.31
N GLN A 192 -3.74 45.68 23.26
CA GLN A 192 -4.05 46.89 22.49
C GLN A 192 -5.36 46.69 21.70
N LEU A 193 -5.55 45.53 21.06
CA LEU A 193 -6.81 45.21 20.36
C LEU A 193 -8.01 45.22 21.31
N GLN A 194 -7.94 44.52 22.44
CA GLN A 194 -9.00 44.50 23.45
C GLN A 194 -9.32 45.90 24.00
N ALA A 195 -8.32 46.79 24.07
CA ALA A 195 -8.54 48.18 24.48
C ALA A 195 -9.20 49.01 23.38
N LEU A 196 -8.98 48.68 22.10
CA LEU A 196 -9.63 49.33 20.96
C LEU A 196 -11.07 48.85 20.76
N ASP A 197 -11.41 47.61 21.10
CA ASP A 197 -12.80 47.12 21.07
C ASP A 197 -13.74 47.97 21.93
N LYS A 198 -13.22 48.58 23.00
CA LYS A 198 -13.99 49.48 23.88
C LYS A 198 -14.40 50.79 23.21
N VAL A 199 -13.77 51.17 22.10
CA VAL A 199 -14.10 52.41 21.36
C VAL A 199 -15.54 52.33 20.85
N GLN A 200 -15.96 51.18 20.31
CA GLN A 200 -17.33 51.02 19.85
C GLN A 200 -18.33 51.16 21.00
N SER A 201 -18.03 50.60 22.18
CA SER A 201 -18.90 50.75 23.36
C SER A 201 -19.11 52.20 23.79
N VAL A 202 -18.10 53.07 23.61
CA VAL A 202 -18.23 54.50 23.90
C VAL A 202 -19.17 55.18 22.89
N VAL A 203 -19.07 54.84 21.61
CA VAL A 203 -19.96 55.33 20.56
C VAL A 203 -21.41 54.91 20.84
N ASP A 204 -21.63 53.63 21.15
CA ASP A 204 -22.96 53.09 21.45
C ASP A 204 -23.59 53.75 22.68
N MET A 205 -22.81 53.94 23.75
CA MET A 205 -23.27 54.62 24.96
C MET A 205 -23.71 56.05 24.68
N HIS A 206 -22.99 56.78 23.83
CA HIS A 206 -23.36 58.14 23.47
C HIS A 206 -24.70 58.19 22.72
N HIS A 207 -24.88 57.33 21.71
CA HIS A 207 -26.16 57.24 20.99
C HIS A 207 -27.32 56.87 21.90
N GLN A 208 -27.10 55.98 22.87
CA GLN A 208 -28.13 55.63 23.86
C GLN A 208 -28.51 56.85 24.73
N ILE A 209 -27.54 57.65 25.16
CA ILE A 209 -27.78 58.87 25.94
C ILE A 209 -28.55 59.90 25.10
N GLU A 210 -28.18 60.12 23.84
CA GLU A 210 -28.88 61.05 22.94
C GLU A 210 -30.33 60.63 22.72
N ASN A 211 -30.57 59.35 22.42
CA ASN A 211 -31.91 58.81 22.22
C ASN A 211 -32.76 58.94 23.50
N ASN A 212 -32.20 58.64 24.66
CA ASN A 212 -32.88 58.79 25.95
C ASN A 212 -33.19 60.26 26.26
N ALA A 213 -32.32 61.20 25.88
CA ALA A 213 -32.55 62.63 26.06
C ALA A 213 -33.70 63.13 25.17
N GLN A 214 -33.74 62.68 23.91
CA GLN A 214 -34.78 63.04 22.92
C GLN A 214 -36.16 62.49 23.33
N GLN A 215 -36.26 61.22 23.73
CA GLN A 215 -37.51 60.62 24.22
C GLN A 215 -38.04 61.29 25.49
N ASN A 216 -37.14 61.73 26.39
CA ASN A 216 -37.52 62.47 27.60
C ASN A 216 -37.99 63.90 27.30
N SER A 217 -37.45 64.56 26.27
CA SER A 217 -37.97 65.86 25.81
C SER A 217 -39.35 65.75 25.17
N GLU A 218 -39.61 64.70 24.38
CA GLU A 218 -40.92 64.46 23.75
C GLU A 218 -41.99 64.11 24.79
N SER A 219 -41.68 63.25 25.77
CA SER A 219 -42.60 62.93 26.87
C SER A 219 -42.94 64.13 27.77
N ARG A 220 -42.03 65.12 27.89
CA ARG A 220 -42.30 66.38 28.61
C ARG A 220 -43.10 67.38 27.79
N GLY A 221 -43.00 67.34 26.46
CA GLY A 221 -43.80 68.16 25.55
C GLY A 221 -45.28 67.76 25.49
N ILE A 222 -45.61 66.49 25.78
CA ILE A 222 -46.98 65.96 25.73
C ILE A 222 -47.75 66.13 27.07
N LYS A 223 -47.05 66.45 28.18
CA LYS A 223 -47.67 66.68 29.51
C LYS A 223 -47.92 68.16 29.85
N ARG A 224 -48.01 69.05 28.87
CA ARG A 224 -48.38 70.46 29.06
C ARG A 224 -49.70 70.79 28.38
#